data_AF-A0A2R7KLG9-F1
#
_entry.id   AF-A0A2R7KLG9-F1
#
_cell.length_a   1.000
_cell.length_b   1.000
_cell.length_c   1.000
_cell.angle_alpha   90.00
_cell.angle_beta   90.00
_cell.angle_gamma   90.00
#
_symmetry.space_group_name_H-M   'P 1'
#
loop_
_entity.id
_entity.type
_entity.pdbx_description
1 polymer ?
#
loop_
_entity_poly.entity_id
_entity_poly.type
_entity_poly.pdbx_seq_one_letter_code
_entity_poly.pdbx_strand_id
1 'polypeptide(L)'
;FNLGFREPTKINLMFREVIRDMVKRGEVDITSRYESLNKNNIIGDFKFVLSEKFLSNDNDLRWHENIIMNSYFFIKKLSLSEERAFGLDSSSVKVEKFPMVLHAPENIGLARIIK
;
A
#
# COMPACT_ATOMS: atom_id res chain seq x y z
N PHE A 1 23.11 -6.29 -7.82
CA PHE A 1 21.98 -6.52 -8.73
C PHE A 1 21.57 -5.19 -9.34
N ASN A 2 21.63 -5.04 -10.67
CA ASN A 2 21.13 -3.85 -11.36
C ASN A 2 19.63 -4.04 -11.59
N LEU A 3 18.81 -3.40 -10.75
CA LEU A 3 17.36 -3.46 -10.78
C LEU A 3 16.82 -2.09 -11.19
N GLY A 4 15.92 -2.06 -12.17
CA GLY A 4 15.13 -0.86 -12.50
C GLY A 4 15.49 -0.20 -13.82
N PHE A 5 14.47 0.40 -14.43
CA PHE A 5 14.45 1.28 -15.60
C PHE A 5 14.39 0.66 -17.00
N ARG A 6 14.80 -0.60 -17.22
CA ARG A 6 14.67 -1.25 -18.54
C ARG A 6 13.93 -2.60 -18.55
N GLU A 7 13.89 -3.28 -17.42
CA GLU A 7 13.10 -4.50 -17.23
C GLU A 7 11.95 -4.25 -16.22
N PRO A 8 10.80 -4.92 -16.39
CA PRO A 8 9.73 -4.88 -15.40
C PRO A 8 10.26 -5.37 -14.05
N THR A 9 9.99 -4.59 -13.00
CA THR A 9 10.31 -4.91 -11.62
C THR A 9 9.51 -6.15 -11.19
N LYS A 10 10.17 -7.32 -11.15
CA LYS A 10 9.54 -8.59 -10.72
C LYS A 10 9.55 -8.72 -9.19
N ILE A 11 9.03 -7.73 -8.47
CA ILE A 11 9.12 -7.66 -7.00
C ILE A 11 8.50 -8.90 -6.34
N ASN A 12 7.38 -9.40 -6.88
CA ASN A 12 6.74 -10.62 -6.39
C ASN A 12 7.70 -11.84 -6.40
N LEU A 13 8.44 -12.03 -7.50
CA LEU A 13 9.41 -13.12 -7.64
C LEU A 13 10.61 -12.94 -6.71
N MET A 14 11.13 -11.71 -6.63
CA MET A 14 12.27 -11.38 -5.76
C MET A 14 11.91 -11.61 -4.29
N PHE A 15 10.71 -11.18 -3.88
CA PHE A 15 10.24 -11.36 -2.51
C PHE A 15 10.06 -12.84 -2.15
N ARG A 16 9.53 -13.66 -3.08
CA ARG A 16 9.47 -15.12 -2.90
C ARG A 16 10.84 -15.76 -2.68
N GLU A 17 11.86 -15.30 -3.39
CA GLU A 17 13.23 -15.81 -3.21
C GLU A 17 13.80 -15.42 -1.85
N VAL A 18 13.60 -14.17 -1.43
CA VAL A 18 14.03 -13.69 -0.11
C VAL A 18 13.38 -14.51 1.00
N ILE A 19 12.07 -14.69 0.96
CA ILE A 19 11.34 -15.50 1.96
C ILE A 19 11.84 -16.94 1.97
N ARG A 20 12.11 -17.54 0.79
CA ARG A 20 12.68 -18.89 0.70
C ARG A 20 14.05 -18.98 1.38
N ASP A 21 14.92 -17.99 1.19
CA ASP A 21 16.24 -17.95 1.83
C ASP A 21 16.11 -17.79 3.35
N MET A 22 15.21 -16.92 3.81
CA MET A 22 14.94 -16.70 5.24
C MET A 22 14.43 -17.96 5.94
N VAL A 23 13.57 -18.76 5.28
CA VAL A 23 13.12 -20.07 5.78
C VAL A 23 14.27 -21.05 5.89
N LYS A 24 15.11 -21.14 4.85
CA LYS A 24 16.28 -22.04 4.84
C LYS A 24 17.26 -21.72 5.98
N ARG A 25 17.37 -20.45 6.34
CA ARG A 25 18.20 -19.97 7.46
C ARG A 25 17.53 -20.10 8.83
N GLY A 26 16.25 -20.47 8.88
CA GLY A 26 15.47 -20.55 10.11
C GLY A 26 15.14 -19.19 10.73
N GLU A 27 15.28 -18.09 9.97
CA GLU A 27 14.93 -16.73 10.44
C GLU A 27 13.42 -16.51 10.48
N VAL A 28 12.68 -17.20 9.61
CA VAL A 28 11.22 -17.11 9.48
C VAL A 28 10.64 -18.52 9.45
N ASP A 29 9.75 -18.81 10.40
CA ASP A 29 8.96 -20.03 10.43
C ASP A 29 7.63 -19.78 9.69
N ILE A 30 7.42 -20.51 8.59
CA ILE A 30 6.23 -20.42 7.72
C ILE A 30 5.28 -21.59 7.97
N THR A 31 5.55 -22.42 8.98
CA THR A 31 4.64 -23.52 9.32
C THR A 31 3.26 -22.94 9.67
N SER A 32 2.32 -23.15 8.74
CA SER A 32 0.92 -22.88 9.00
C SER A 32 0.52 -23.69 10.22
N ARG A 33 -0.17 -23.07 11.18
CA ARG A 33 -0.69 -23.72 12.41
C ARG A 33 -1.70 -24.86 12.13
N TYR A 34 -1.93 -25.23 10.86
CA TYR A 34 -2.82 -26.29 10.41
C TYR A 34 -2.10 -27.32 9.54
N GLU A 35 -2.09 -28.58 10.02
CA GLU A 35 -1.46 -29.75 9.39
C GLU A 35 -1.91 -30.04 7.96
N SER A 36 -3.15 -29.68 7.58
CA SER A 36 -3.71 -29.95 6.26
C SER A 36 -3.16 -29.07 5.14
N LEU A 37 -2.63 -27.88 5.46
CA LEU A 37 -1.96 -26.99 4.49
C LEU A 37 -0.46 -27.31 4.32
N ASN A 38 0.10 -28.14 5.20
CA ASN A 38 1.53 -28.49 5.21
C ASN A 38 1.94 -29.38 4.01
N LYS A 39 0.99 -30.09 3.39
CA LYS A 39 1.26 -31.04 2.30
C LYS A 39 1.59 -30.40 0.95
N ASN A 40 1.32 -29.11 0.75
CA ASN A 40 1.40 -28.47 -0.57
C ASN A 40 2.59 -27.51 -0.75
N ASN A 41 3.54 -27.41 0.19
CA ASN A 41 4.74 -26.55 0.04
C ASN A 41 4.41 -25.12 -0.44
N ILE A 42 3.28 -24.56 0.00
CA ILE A 42 2.92 -23.19 -0.32
C ILE A 42 3.79 -22.31 0.56
N ILE A 43 4.89 -21.83 -0.01
CA ILE A 43 5.77 -20.80 0.58
C ILE A 43 4.88 -19.60 0.90
N GLY A 44 4.44 -19.49 2.16
CA GLY A 44 3.87 -18.33 2.85
C GLY A 44 2.80 -17.54 2.10
N ASP A 45 1.59 -17.49 2.64
CA ASP A 45 0.60 -16.49 2.19
C ASP A 45 1.10 -15.09 2.58
N PHE A 46 1.71 -14.37 1.63
CA PHE A 46 2.12 -12.98 1.81
C PHE A 46 1.25 -12.05 0.98
N LYS A 47 1.00 -10.87 1.54
CA LYS A 47 0.22 -9.83 0.89
C LYS A 47 0.97 -8.51 0.98
N PHE A 48 1.10 -7.83 -0.15
CA PHE A 48 1.65 -6.49 -0.23
C PHE A 48 0.56 -5.49 0.18
N VAL A 49 0.80 -4.72 1.24
CA VAL A 49 -0.08 -3.63 1.64
C VAL A 49 0.48 -2.32 1.09
N LEU A 50 -0.17 -1.77 0.06
CA LEU A 50 0.19 -0.50 -0.54
C LEU A 50 -0.56 0.63 0.16
N SER A 51 0.18 1.56 0.74
CA SER A 51 -0.39 2.72 1.44
C SER A 51 -0.57 3.89 0.48
N GLU A 52 -1.80 4.13 0.06
CA GLU A 52 -2.16 5.24 -0.82
C GLU A 52 -2.66 6.45 -0.02
N LYS A 53 -1.97 7.58 -0.16
CA LYS A 53 -2.46 8.86 0.39
C LYS A 53 -3.65 9.40 -0.40
N PHE A 54 -4.66 9.89 0.30
CA PHE A 54 -5.75 10.69 -0.27
C PHE A 54 -5.84 12.05 0.44
N LEU A 55 -6.39 13.05 -0.24
CA LEU A 55 -6.63 14.36 0.39
C LEU A 55 -7.78 14.22 1.40
N SER A 56 -7.54 14.52 2.67
CA SER A 56 -8.64 14.59 3.62
C SER A 56 -9.59 15.73 3.24
N ASN A 57 -10.90 15.48 3.32
CA ASN A 57 -11.93 16.52 3.14
C ASN A 57 -11.85 17.59 4.22
N ASP A 58 -11.25 17.26 5.37
CA ASP A 58 -11.12 18.15 6.52
C ASP A 58 -9.91 19.10 6.40
N ASN A 59 -9.21 19.11 5.26
CA ASN A 59 -8.11 20.04 5.04
C ASN A 59 -8.64 21.44 4.74
N ASP A 60 -8.24 22.41 5.55
CA ASP A 60 -8.45 23.82 5.23
C ASP A 60 -7.37 24.28 4.24
N LEU A 61 -7.69 24.18 2.94
CA LEU A 61 -6.79 24.59 1.85
C LEU A 61 -7.27 25.87 1.20
N ARG A 62 -6.32 26.77 0.93
CA ARG A 62 -6.59 27.96 0.13
C ARG A 62 -6.98 27.55 -1.29
N TRP A 63 -7.71 28.42 -1.98
CA TRP A 63 -8.22 28.14 -3.33
C TRP A 63 -7.13 27.71 -4.34
N HIS A 64 -5.93 28.30 -4.27
CA HIS A 64 -4.81 27.95 -5.15
C HIS A 64 -4.18 26.60 -4.78
N GLU A 65 -4.10 26.27 -3.49
CA GLU A 65 -3.62 24.95 -3.02
C GLU A 65 -4.58 23.85 -3.46
N ASN A 66 -5.89 24.11 -3.40
CA ASN A 66 -6.92 23.21 -3.94
C ASN A 66 -6.73 22.94 -5.42
N ILE A 67 -6.44 23.96 -6.24
CA ILE A 67 -6.17 23.77 -7.68
C ILE A 67 -4.93 22.87 -7.87
N ILE A 68 -3.84 23.16 -7.15
CA ILE A 68 -2.59 22.38 -7.25
C ILE A 68 -2.83 20.92 -6.85
N MET A 69 -3.52 20.68 -5.73
CA MET A 69 -3.81 19.34 -5.25
C MET A 69 -4.74 18.58 -6.21
N ASN A 70 -5.78 19.23 -6.73
CA ASN A 70 -6.67 18.63 -7.72
C ASN A 70 -5.92 18.25 -9.01
N SER A 71 -5.06 19.13 -9.52
CA SER A 71 -4.19 18.82 -10.66
C SER A 71 -3.25 17.65 -10.35
N TYR A 72 -2.63 17.62 -9.17
CA TYR A 72 -1.76 16.53 -8.73
C TYR A 72 -2.51 15.19 -8.72
N PHE A 73 -3.69 15.12 -8.10
CA PHE A 73 -4.47 13.88 -8.03
C PHE A 73 -5.03 13.47 -9.40
N PHE A 74 -5.36 14.42 -10.27
CA PHE A 74 -5.76 14.14 -11.64
C PHE A 74 -4.63 13.47 -12.42
N ILE A 75 -3.42 14.04 -12.37
CA ILE A 75 -2.23 13.44 -12.99
C ILE A 75 -1.91 12.08 -12.36
N LYS A 76 -1.98 11.97 -11.03
CA LYS A 76 -1.75 10.70 -10.32
C LYS A 76 -2.73 9.61 -10.78
N LYS A 77 -4.01 9.95 -10.99
CA LYS A 77 -5.04 9.01 -11.48
C LYS A 77 -4.81 8.58 -12.93
N LEU A 78 -4.28 9.46 -13.76
CA LEU A 78 -3.89 9.14 -15.15
C LEU A 78 -2.57 8.36 -15.23
N SER A 79 -1.74 8.45 -14.20
CA SER A 79 -0.46 7.76 -14.11
C SER A 79 -0.63 6.25 -13.91
N LEU A 80 0.51 5.54 -13.97
CA LEU A 80 0.56 4.11 -13.71
C LEU A 80 0.19 3.83 -12.25
N SER A 81 -0.72 2.87 -12.01
CA SER A 81 -1.06 2.44 -10.66
C SER A 81 0.18 1.87 -9.95
N GLU A 82 0.30 2.13 -8.65
CA GLU A 82 1.48 1.72 -7.86
C GLU A 82 1.68 0.20 -7.94
N GLU A 83 0.61 -0.59 -7.85
CA GLU A 83 0.63 -2.05 -8.03
C GLU A 83 1.30 -2.49 -9.35
N ARG A 84 1.01 -1.79 -10.46
CA ARG A 84 1.54 -2.10 -11.80
C ARG A 84 2.96 -1.58 -11.96
N ALA A 85 3.26 -0.41 -11.39
CA ALA A 85 4.62 0.14 -11.36
C ALA A 85 5.60 -0.78 -10.63
N PHE A 86 5.11 -1.48 -9.59
CA PHE A 86 5.89 -2.48 -8.84
C PHE A 86 5.85 -3.89 -9.44
N GLY A 87 5.06 -4.13 -10.50
CA GLY A 87 4.91 -5.45 -11.10
C GLY A 87 4.34 -6.49 -10.14
N LEU A 88 3.42 -6.08 -9.26
CA LEU A 88 2.78 -6.95 -8.28
C LEU A 88 1.57 -7.67 -8.90
N ASP A 89 1.31 -8.88 -8.42
CA ASP A 89 0.12 -9.65 -8.80
C ASP A 89 -1.07 -9.15 -7.98
N SER A 90 -2.18 -8.81 -8.65
CA SER A 90 -3.38 -8.23 -8.02
C SER A 90 -3.99 -9.13 -6.93
N SER A 91 -3.78 -10.45 -7.02
CA SER A 91 -4.22 -11.42 -6.00
C SER A 91 -3.50 -11.26 -4.67
N SER A 92 -2.27 -10.73 -4.68
CA SER A 92 -1.38 -10.62 -3.54
C SER A 92 -1.23 -9.17 -3.05
N VAL A 93 -2.08 -8.25 -3.51
CA VAL A 93 -2.02 -6.82 -3.17
C VAL A 93 -3.28 -6.39 -2.42
N LYS A 94 -3.10 -5.55 -1.40
CA LYS A 94 -4.15 -4.81 -0.71
C LYS A 94 -3.79 -3.34 -0.71
N VAL A 95 -4.68 -2.49 -1.20
CA VAL A 95 -4.50 -1.05 -1.14
C VAL A 95 -5.20 -0.52 0.11
N GLU A 96 -4.45 0.13 0.98
CA GLU A 96 -4.96 0.82 2.17
C GLU A 96 -4.79 2.32 1.99
N LYS A 97 -5.87 3.06 2.25
CA LYS A 97 -5.91 4.50 2.05
C LYS A 97 -5.76 5.22 3.37
N PHE A 98 -4.87 6.21 3.42
CA PHE A 98 -4.70 7.04 4.61
C PHE A 98 -4.89 8.53 4.29
N PRO A 99 -5.53 9.29 5.20
CA PRO A 99 -5.77 10.71 4.98
C PRO A 99 -4.46 11.48 5.09
N MET A 100 -4.16 12.29 4.09
CA MET A 100 -3.09 13.28 4.15
C MET A 100 -3.68 14.59 4.69
N VAL A 101 -3.19 15.05 5.83
CA VAL A 101 -3.58 16.32 6.46
C VAL A 101 -2.45 17.33 6.26
N LEU A 102 -2.73 18.42 5.54
CA LEU A 102 -1.81 19.53 5.28
C LEU A 102 -2.05 20.68 6.28
N HIS A 103 -3.32 20.98 6.53
CA HIS A 103 -3.76 21.93 7.54
C HIS A 103 -4.77 21.24 8.44
N ALA A 104 -4.54 21.29 9.76
CA ALA A 104 -5.50 20.76 10.70
C ALA A 104 -6.79 21.59 10.62
N PRO A 105 -7.97 20.94 10.56
CA PRO A 105 -9.24 21.66 10.59
C PRO A 105 -9.35 22.47 11.88
N GLU A 106 -10.01 23.64 11.80
CA GLU A 106 -10.39 24.38 13.00
C GLU A 106 -11.27 23.52 13.90
N ASN A 107 -11.09 23.69 15.21
CA ASN A 107 -11.80 22.89 16.20
C ASN A 107 -13.28 23.30 16.21
N ILE A 108 -14.15 22.45 15.65
CA ILE A 108 -15.58 22.72 15.58
C ILE A 108 -16.17 22.54 16.98
N GLY A 109 -16.44 23.66 17.67
CA GLY A 109 -17.03 23.70 19.02
C GLY A 109 -18.49 23.24 19.03
N LEU A 110 -18.74 21.94 18.88
CA LEU A 110 -20.09 21.38 18.88
C LEU A 110 -20.60 21.21 20.31
N ALA A 111 -21.73 21.83 20.62
CA ALA A 111 -22.49 21.58 21.84
C ALA A 111 -23.66 20.63 21.55
N ARG A 112 -23.72 19.50 22.24
CA ARG A 112 -24.85 18.57 22.15
C ARG A 112 -26.07 19.18 22.84
N ILE A 113 -27.16 19.36 22.09
CA ILE A 113 -28.46 19.72 22.67
C ILE A 113 -29.13 18.45 23.17
N ILE A 114 -29.29 18.31 24.48
CA ILE A 114 -30.10 17.25 25.10
C ILE A 114 -31.54 17.77 25.13
N LYS A 115 -32.48 16.98 24.62
CA LYS A 115 -33.92 17.29 24.65
C LYS A 115 -34.61 16.48 25.73
#